data_AF-X1TIK4-F1
#
_entry.id   AF-X1TIK4-F1
#
_cell.length_a   1.000
_cell.length_b   1.000
_cell.length_c   1.000
_cell.angle_alpha   90.00
_cell.angle_beta   90.00
_cell.angle_gamma   90.00
#
_symmetry.space_group_name_H-M   'P 1'
#
loop_
_entity.id
_entity.type
_entity.pdbx_description
1 polymer ?
#
loop_
_entity_poly.entity_id
_entity_poly.type
_entity_poly.pdbx_seq_one_letter_code
_entity_poly.pdbx_strand_id
1 'polypeptide(L)'
;MVSDILPHLGRGQAAKKMSEGITGEQLNVIIGNIPLKDKKIKEHIKLNMLHILKEKYGIDEDDFVSAEIEVVPAGKAKDAGLDRSLILAYGHDDRVCVFSSLKTIL
;
A
#
# COMPACT_ATOMS: atom_id res chain seq x y z
N MET A 1 -1.70 -1.26 -4.67
CA MET A 1 -1.81 -2.74 -4.70
C MET A 1 -0.41 -3.30 -4.81
N VAL A 2 -0.09 -4.36 -4.06
CA VAL A 2 1.12 -5.15 -4.27
C VAL A 2 0.71 -6.40 -5.03
N SER A 3 1.34 -6.65 -6.18
CA SER A 3 1.03 -7.82 -7.00
C SER A 3 1.72 -9.07 -6.45
N ASP A 4 0.98 -10.16 -6.31
CA ASP A 4 1.56 -11.47 -6.04
C ASP A 4 1.65 -12.30 -7.33
N ILE A 5 2.51 -13.32 -7.33
CA ILE A 5 2.60 -14.23 -8.46
C ILE A 5 1.33 -15.08 -8.56
N LEU A 6 0.92 -15.39 -9.78
CA LEU A 6 -0.19 -16.29 -10.02
C LEU A 6 0.15 -17.70 -9.46
N PRO A 7 -0.82 -18.41 -8.85
CA PRO A 7 -0.56 -19.72 -8.25
C PRO A 7 -0.05 -20.76 -9.26
N HIS A 8 -0.40 -20.62 -10.53
CA HIS A 8 0.09 -21.46 -11.64
C HIS A 8 1.61 -21.36 -11.85
N LEU A 9 2.20 -20.20 -11.55
CA LEU A 9 3.62 -19.91 -11.74
C LEU A 9 4.39 -19.86 -10.41
N GLY A 10 3.67 -19.85 -9.28
CA GLY A 10 4.22 -19.65 -7.93
C GLY A 10 4.72 -20.90 -7.21
N ARG A 11 4.88 -22.06 -7.88
CA ARG A 11 5.31 -23.32 -7.20
C ARG A 11 6.59 -23.15 -6.37
N GLY A 12 7.57 -22.41 -6.90
CA GLY A 12 8.82 -22.15 -6.19
C GLY A 12 8.65 -21.22 -4.98
N GLN A 13 7.74 -20.24 -5.04
CA GLN A 13 7.43 -19.34 -3.93
C GLN A 13 6.65 -20.07 -2.83
N ALA A 14 5.70 -20.93 -3.21
CA ALA A 14 4.90 -21.72 -2.27
C ALA A 14 5.72 -22.75 -1.47
N ALA A 15 6.85 -23.21 -2.02
CA ALA A 15 7.75 -24.15 -1.35
C ALA A 15 8.70 -23.47 -0.34
N LYS A 16 8.86 -22.14 -0.41
CA LYS A 16 9.70 -21.40 0.54
C LYS A 16 9.03 -21.33 1.90
N LYS A 17 9.83 -21.33 2.97
CA LYS A 17 9.33 -21.01 4.30
C LYS A 17 8.86 -19.56 4.32
N MET A 18 7.79 -19.26 5.06
CA MET A 18 7.23 -17.91 5.16
C MET A 18 8.25 -16.86 5.62
N SER A 19 9.26 -17.27 6.39
CA SER A 19 10.39 -16.43 6.82
C SER A 19 11.30 -15.96 5.66
N GLU A 20 11.27 -16.62 4.52
CA GLU A 20 12.10 -16.34 3.34
C GLU A 20 11.25 -16.01 2.09
N GLY A 21 9.93 -16.15 2.20
CA GLY A 21 8.99 -16.10 1.08
C GLY A 21 8.59 -14.69 0.65
N ILE A 22 8.74 -13.70 1.52
CA ILE A 22 8.40 -12.29 1.26
C ILE A 22 9.59 -11.42 1.62
N THR A 23 10.30 -10.90 0.62
CA THR A 23 11.35 -9.90 0.82
C THR A 23 10.76 -8.49 0.74
N GLY A 24 11.39 -7.51 1.41
CA GLY A 24 10.94 -6.11 1.34
C GLY A 24 10.89 -5.57 -0.10
N GLU A 25 11.81 -6.02 -0.95
CA GLU A 25 11.86 -5.68 -2.38
C GLU A 25 10.67 -6.21 -3.19
N GLN A 26 9.94 -7.20 -2.68
CA GLN A 26 8.72 -7.70 -3.32
C GLN A 26 7.49 -6.84 -3.02
N LEU A 27 7.57 -5.92 -2.06
CA LEU A 27 6.47 -5.00 -1.70
C LEU A 27 6.37 -3.81 -2.67
N ASN A 28 6.33 -4.10 -3.97
CA ASN A 28 6.21 -3.09 -5.00
C ASN A 28 4.76 -2.59 -5.12
N VAL A 29 4.52 -1.35 -4.70
CA VAL A 29 3.22 -0.71 -4.83
C VAL A 29 3.03 -0.18 -6.23
N ILE A 30 2.05 -0.73 -6.95
CA ILE A 30 1.67 -0.23 -8.26
C ILE A 30 0.82 1.03 -8.10
N ILE A 31 1.31 2.16 -8.64
CA ILE A 31 0.63 3.47 -8.61
C ILE A 31 0.12 3.91 -9.99
N GLY A 32 0.66 3.37 -11.08
CA GLY A 32 0.24 3.69 -12.44
C GLY A 32 1.07 2.99 -13.51
N ASN A 33 0.60 3.07 -14.76
CA ASN A 33 1.22 2.40 -15.91
C ASN A 33 1.06 3.19 -17.23
N ILE A 34 0.42 4.36 -17.20
CA ILE A 34 0.18 5.12 -18.43
C ILE A 34 1.47 5.85 -18.82
N PRO A 35 2.01 5.61 -20.03
CA PRO A 35 3.22 6.25 -20.51
C PRO A 35 2.96 7.69 -20.99
N LEU A 36 3.98 8.55 -20.92
CA LEU A 36 3.99 9.79 -21.68
C LEU A 36 4.00 9.48 -23.20
N LYS A 37 3.37 10.34 -24.02
CA LYS A 37 3.15 10.07 -25.46
C LYS A 37 4.43 9.90 -26.28
N ASP A 38 5.56 10.44 -25.83
CA ASP A 38 6.84 10.34 -26.53
C ASP A 38 7.58 9.03 -26.17
N LYS A 39 7.55 8.08 -27.10
CA LYS A 39 8.21 6.77 -26.95
C LYS A 39 9.74 6.81 -27.02
N LYS A 40 10.35 7.93 -27.41
CA LYS A 40 11.82 8.04 -27.44
C LYS A 40 12.42 8.21 -26.05
N ILE A 41 11.61 8.59 -25.07
CA ILE A 41 12.06 8.74 -23.68
C ILE A 41 12.07 7.37 -23.01
N LYS A 42 13.20 6.96 -22.43
CA LYS A 42 13.32 5.64 -21.76
C LYS A 42 12.40 5.50 -20.55
N GLU A 43 12.32 6.52 -19.70
CA GLU A 43 11.56 6.49 -18.43
C GLU A 43 10.20 7.20 -18.54
N HIS A 44 9.54 7.06 -19.69
CA HIS A 44 8.31 7.76 -20.01
C HIS A 44 7.13 7.45 -19.07
N ILE A 45 7.12 6.30 -18.37
CA ILE A 45 6.12 6.01 -17.32
C ILE A 45 6.43 6.79 -16.04
N LYS A 46 7.69 6.74 -15.57
CA LYS A 46 8.14 7.45 -14.36
C LYS A 46 7.88 8.96 -14.49
N LEU A 47 8.27 9.54 -15.62
CA LEU A 47 8.05 10.97 -15.88
C LEU A 47 6.57 11.35 -15.86
N ASN A 48 5.70 10.49 -16.41
CA ASN A 48 4.27 10.76 -16.36
C ASN A 48 3.72 10.68 -14.93
N MET A 49 4.22 9.77 -14.09
CA MET A 49 3.82 9.70 -12.67
C MET A 49 4.29 10.93 -11.89
N LEU A 50 5.54 11.37 -12.07
CA LEU A 50 6.05 12.59 -11.46
C LEU A 50 5.26 13.83 -11.92
N HIS A 51 4.88 13.90 -13.19
CA HIS A 51 4.03 14.97 -13.71
C HIS A 51 2.66 15.00 -12.99
N ILE A 52 1.98 13.86 -12.84
CA ILE A 52 0.71 13.78 -12.12
C ILE A 52 0.86 14.20 -10.65
N LEU A 53 1.94 13.78 -9.98
CA LEU A 53 2.22 14.16 -8.60
C LEU A 53 2.48 15.66 -8.46
N LYS A 54 3.24 16.23 -9.39
CA LYS A 54 3.51 17.66 -9.43
C LYS A 54 2.24 18.48 -9.65
N GLU A 55 1.40 18.07 -10.61
CA GLU A 55 0.15 18.78 -10.91
C GLU A 55 -0.87 18.72 -9.77
N LYS A 56 -1.00 17.56 -9.10
CA LYS A 56 -2.02 17.37 -8.05
C LYS A 56 -1.57 17.87 -6.68
N TYR A 57 -0.29 17.71 -6.35
CA TYR A 57 0.21 17.88 -5.00
C TYR A 57 1.44 18.80 -4.91
N GLY A 58 1.98 19.27 -6.04
CA GLY A 58 3.15 20.14 -6.06
C GLY A 58 4.48 19.43 -5.79
N ILE A 59 4.47 18.10 -5.69
CA ILE A 59 5.61 17.26 -5.29
C ILE A 59 6.59 17.04 -6.45
N ASP A 60 7.88 17.30 -6.22
CA ASP A 60 9.01 16.94 -7.08
C ASP A 60 9.66 15.62 -6.64
N GLU A 61 10.56 15.07 -7.48
CA GLU A 61 11.25 13.80 -7.15
C GLU A 61 12.11 13.92 -5.87
N ASP A 62 12.75 15.06 -5.65
CA ASP A 62 13.63 15.27 -4.50
C ASP A 62 12.87 15.32 -3.16
N ASP A 63 11.58 15.67 -3.19
CA ASP A 63 10.74 15.72 -1.98
C ASP A 63 10.58 14.35 -1.32
N PHE A 64 10.73 13.26 -2.09
CA PHE A 64 10.69 11.89 -1.58
C PHE A 64 11.82 11.57 -0.60
N VAL A 65 12.92 12.32 -0.61
CA VAL A 65 14.04 12.14 0.32
C VAL A 65 13.63 12.47 1.76
N SER A 66 12.74 13.45 1.92
CA SER A 66 12.20 13.87 3.23
C SER A 66 10.76 13.44 3.46
N ALA A 67 10.15 12.70 2.54
CA ALA A 67 8.76 12.31 2.63
C ALA A 67 8.56 11.19 3.67
N GLU A 68 7.49 11.32 4.45
CA GLU A 68 6.94 10.22 5.23
C GLU A 68 5.85 9.55 4.41
N ILE A 69 6.09 8.31 3.99
CA ILE A 69 5.15 7.54 3.16
C ILE A 69 4.65 6.36 3.96
N GLU A 70 3.33 6.26 4.11
CA GLU A 70 2.68 5.12 4.75
C GLU A 70 1.75 4.43 3.73
N VAL A 71 1.88 3.11 3.62
CA VAL A 71 1.02 2.29 2.76
C VAL A 71 0.12 1.45 3.64
N VAL A 72 -1.16 1.82 3.70
CA VAL A 72 -2.16 1.18 4.57
C VAL A 72 -3.31 0.56 3.77
N PRO A 73 -4.00 -0.46 4.32
CA PRO A 73 -5.25 -0.96 3.73
C PRO A 73 -6.31 0.14 3.61
N ALA A 74 -6.90 0.31 2.43
CA ALA A 74 -7.91 1.35 2.17
C ALA A 74 -9.32 1.00 2.69
N GLY A 75 -9.54 -0.21 3.20
CA GLY A 75 -10.85 -0.68 3.64
C GLY A 75 -11.32 0.00 4.93
N LYS A 76 -12.59 0.41 4.97
CA LYS A 76 -13.23 0.88 6.21
C LYS A 76 -13.47 -0.27 7.19
N ALA A 77 -13.60 0.07 8.47
CA ALA A 77 -14.04 -0.84 9.51
C ALA A 77 -15.43 -1.42 9.19
N LYS A 78 -15.67 -2.70 9.51
CA LYS A 78 -16.94 -3.40 9.30
C LYS A 78 -17.25 -4.34 10.45
N ASP A 79 -18.52 -4.64 10.65
CA ASP A 79 -18.93 -5.73 11.54
C ASP A 79 -18.53 -7.08 10.94
N ALA A 80 -18.28 -8.04 11.82
CA ALA A 80 -17.85 -9.39 11.49
C ALA A 80 -18.58 -10.45 12.29
N GLY A 81 -18.72 -11.62 11.70
CA GLY A 81 -19.57 -12.70 12.20
C GLY A 81 -20.99 -12.61 11.66
N LEU A 82 -21.69 -13.75 11.62
CA LEU A 82 -23.11 -13.81 11.23
C LEU A 82 -24.01 -13.03 12.21
N ASP A 83 -23.58 -12.97 13.46
CA ASP A 83 -24.19 -12.27 14.58
C ASP A 83 -23.71 -10.82 14.72
N ARG A 84 -22.71 -10.39 13.93
CA ARG A 84 -22.11 -9.05 13.95
C ARG A 84 -21.53 -8.67 15.32
N SER A 85 -21.04 -9.64 16.09
CA SER A 85 -20.49 -9.41 17.44
C SER A 85 -19.05 -8.89 17.44
N LEU A 86 -18.37 -8.87 16.28
CA LEU A 86 -16.97 -8.50 16.14
C LEU A 86 -16.79 -7.31 15.18
N ILE A 87 -15.63 -6.64 15.27
CA ILE A 87 -15.23 -5.55 14.39
C ILE A 87 -13.97 -5.97 13.61
N LEU A 88 -13.99 -5.80 12.28
CA LEU A 88 -12.83 -5.95 11.39
C LEU A 88 -12.37 -4.56 10.95
N ALA A 89 -11.15 -4.18 11.32
CA ALA A 89 -10.52 -2.93 10.88
C ALA A 89 -8.99 -3.03 10.86
N TYR A 90 -8.36 -2.17 10.05
CA TYR A 90 -6.92 -1.96 10.08
C TYR A 90 -6.52 -1.11 11.29
N GLY A 91 -5.39 -1.46 11.91
CA GLY A 91 -4.85 -0.72 13.05
C GLY A 91 -5.68 -0.88 14.33
N HIS A 92 -6.35 -2.03 14.53
CA HIS A 92 -7.02 -2.32 15.79
C HIS A 92 -6.07 -2.32 16.98
N ASP A 93 -4.87 -2.88 16.76
CA ASP A 93 -3.79 -2.93 17.74
C ASP A 93 -3.45 -1.52 18.22
N ASP A 94 -3.46 -1.34 19.55
CA ASP A 94 -3.39 -0.09 20.31
C ASP A 94 -4.40 1.02 19.99
N ARG A 95 -4.85 1.25 18.75
CA ARG A 95 -5.80 2.35 18.45
C ARG A 95 -7.14 2.17 19.16
N VAL A 96 -7.59 0.93 19.39
CA VAL A 96 -8.82 0.66 20.15
C VAL A 96 -8.68 1.02 21.63
N CYS A 97 -7.51 0.74 22.22
CA CYS A 97 -7.18 1.08 23.60
C CYS A 97 -7.05 2.60 23.79
N VAL A 98 -6.41 3.28 22.84
CA VAL A 98 -6.29 4.74 22.84
C VAL A 98 -7.68 5.38 22.72
N PHE A 99 -8.52 4.89 21.80
CA PHE A 99 -9.87 5.43 21.62
C PHE A 99 -10.71 5.29 22.89
N SER A 100 -10.75 4.09 23.51
CA SER A 100 -11.52 3.87 24.72
C SER A 100 -11.03 4.70 25.90
N SER A 101 -9.70 4.81 26.07
CA SER A 101 -9.09 5.64 27.11
C SER A 101 -9.41 7.11 26.91
N LEU A 102 -9.24 7.62 25.68
CA LEU A 102 -9.56 9.01 25.35
C LEU A 102 -11.04 9.33 25.57
N LYS A 103 -11.93 8.43 25.15
CA LYS A 103 -13.38 8.56 25.36
C LYS A 103 -13.81 8.48 26.83
N THR A 104 -12.99 7.92 27.69
CA THR A 104 -13.25 7.88 29.14
C THR A 104 -12.82 9.17 29.81
N ILE A 105 -11.76 9.80 29.32
CA ILE A 105 -11.19 11.03 29.88
C ILE A 105 -11.95 12.29 29.42
N LEU A 106 -12.46 12.29 28.18
CA LEU A 106 -13.24 13.38 27.58
C LEU A 106 -14.74 13.21 27.80
#